data_AF-A0A3D3VYG7-F1
#
_entry.id   AF-A0A3D3VYG7-F1
#
_cell.length_a   1.000
_cell.length_b   1.000
_cell.length_c   1.000
_cell.angle_alpha   90.00
_cell.angle_beta   90.00
_cell.angle_gamma   90.00
#
_symmetry.space_group_name_H-M   'P 1'
#
loop_
_entity.id
_entity.type
_entity.pdbx_description
1 polymer ?
#
loop_
_entity_poly.entity_id
_entity_poly.type
_entity_poly.pdbx_seq_one_letter_code
_entity_poly.pdbx_strand_id
1 'polypeptide(L)'
;MTADSSNSFVDWRRAGAIAGVLVLAALAWIQMGRVRDRAQRELAQRPDPAVPDYDCLQERPQRVRSQTAPPGLVDITKPLGIDFRHIVGPPGTWFMPESIGAGAAVLDYDRDGLQDLYFVNCGPSPGAVGSLGPAVDYRNRLYRQTSSGRFEDVTDSSGLGDTGYGAGVAVGDVDNDGLPDVFIANYTQDSLYRNTGQGTFENITAALQRTESDWGAAAAFVDYDRDGWLDLLVVNYTADPQYGHSVSCGFSHGLVSYCGPHKFQPTIDRLYHNETGSAESGGQVRFRDVTEAAGLAKVTTFGFGTVCMDLTGDEWPDLFIANDGAPNRLWVNQRDGTFLEEATLRGTACNQAGHVEAGMGAAAGDVNADGIMDLLVTHLTKETATLYVGNRDGLFQDRTPGCGIDLASRGHTGWGVSLLDLNHDGLLDIPIVNGLVIPCHSGFPFHGEDEFQVRKERIDNTEEYWRAYHDENVLLLGSADGRWQADEVAGGDFVAAQTSGRSLACGDLDN
;
A
#
# COMPACT_ATOMS: atom_id res chain seq x y z
N MET A 1 -73.62 -36.03 -3.90
CA MET A 1 -72.17 -36.19 -4.01
C MET A 1 -71.78 -36.00 -5.46
N THR A 2 -71.28 -34.83 -5.82
CA THR A 2 -70.58 -34.56 -7.08
C THR A 2 -69.47 -33.58 -6.75
N ALA A 3 -68.24 -34.04 -6.93
CA ALA A 3 -67.01 -33.33 -6.66
C ALA A 3 -66.84 -32.18 -7.66
N ASP A 4 -66.36 -31.03 -7.18
CA ASP A 4 -65.91 -29.92 -8.00
C ASP A 4 -64.38 -29.87 -7.93
N SER A 5 -63.74 -30.20 -9.04
CA SER A 5 -62.29 -30.24 -9.18
C SER A 5 -61.81 -28.91 -9.75
N SER A 6 -61.36 -28.00 -8.88
CA SER A 6 -60.66 -26.78 -9.30
C SER A 6 -59.22 -27.13 -9.67
N ASN A 7 -58.97 -27.08 -10.98
CA ASN A 7 -57.68 -27.35 -11.59
C ASN A 7 -56.78 -26.10 -11.45
N SER A 8 -55.64 -26.24 -10.76
CA SER A 8 -54.59 -25.22 -10.67
C SER A 8 -53.87 -25.10 -12.02
N PHE A 9 -54.23 -24.12 -12.84
CA PHE A 9 -53.44 -23.76 -14.01
C PHE A 9 -52.19 -23.01 -13.58
N VAL A 10 -51.04 -23.69 -13.65
CA VAL A 10 -49.72 -23.07 -13.60
C VAL A 10 -49.61 -22.08 -14.76
N ASP A 11 -49.28 -20.82 -14.46
CA ASP A 11 -49.09 -19.77 -15.46
C ASP A 11 -47.75 -19.99 -16.20
N TRP A 12 -47.80 -20.85 -17.22
CA TRP A 12 -46.66 -21.24 -18.06
C TRP A 12 -45.95 -20.06 -18.74
N ARG A 13 -46.60 -18.90 -18.87
CA ARG A 13 -45.97 -17.69 -19.42
C ARG A 13 -45.01 -17.05 -18.42
N ARG A 14 -45.38 -17.00 -17.13
CA ARG A 14 -44.48 -16.53 -16.06
C ARG A 14 -43.32 -17.50 -15.84
N ALA A 15 -43.59 -18.81 -15.87
CA ALA A 15 -42.55 -19.84 -15.76
C ALA A 15 -41.55 -19.76 -16.94
N GLY A 16 -42.04 -19.56 -18.18
CA GLY A 16 -41.20 -19.39 -19.36
C GLY A 16 -40.35 -18.11 -19.34
N ALA A 17 -40.90 -16.99 -18.82
CA ALA A 17 -40.15 -15.75 -18.67
C ALA A 17 -39.01 -15.87 -17.63
N ILE A 18 -39.28 -16.49 -16.48
CA ILE A 18 -38.26 -16.74 -15.44
C ILE A 18 -37.16 -17.67 -15.98
N ALA A 19 -37.55 -18.76 -16.67
CA ALA A 19 -36.59 -19.66 -17.30
C ALA A 19 -35.72 -18.94 -18.36
N GLY A 20 -36.31 -18.04 -19.15
CA GLY A 20 -35.58 -17.22 -20.11
C GLY A 20 -34.55 -16.30 -19.47
N VAL A 21 -34.91 -15.62 -18.38
CA VAL A 21 -33.99 -14.75 -17.61
C VAL A 21 -32.85 -15.57 -17.00
N LEU A 22 -33.13 -16.74 -16.42
CA LEU A 22 -32.11 -17.62 -15.86
C LEU A 22 -31.14 -18.15 -16.91
N VAL A 23 -31.63 -18.51 -18.11
CA VAL A 23 -30.78 -18.95 -19.22
C VAL A 23 -29.90 -17.81 -19.73
N LEU A 24 -30.45 -16.59 -19.85
CA LEU A 24 -29.66 -15.42 -20.23
C LEU A 24 -28.61 -15.06 -19.18
N ALA A 25 -28.95 -15.13 -17.89
CA ALA A 25 -28.00 -14.93 -16.80
C ALA A 25 -26.90 -16.00 -16.80
N ALA A 26 -27.25 -17.27 -17.01
CA ALA A 26 -26.28 -18.36 -17.12
C ALA A 26 -25.37 -18.22 -18.35
N LEU A 27 -25.91 -17.82 -19.50
CA LEU A 27 -25.14 -17.56 -20.72
C LEU A 27 -24.20 -16.36 -20.54
N ALA A 28 -24.69 -15.28 -19.91
CA ALA A 28 -23.88 -14.12 -19.57
C ALA A 28 -22.75 -14.51 -18.60
N TRP A 29 -23.04 -15.32 -17.59
CA TRP A 29 -22.04 -15.85 -16.65
C TRP A 29 -21.00 -16.73 -17.34
N ILE A 30 -21.41 -17.65 -18.23
CA ILE A 30 -20.51 -18.48 -19.02
C ILE A 30 -19.64 -17.62 -19.95
N GLN A 31 -20.23 -16.60 -20.57
CA GLN A 31 -19.52 -15.72 -21.50
C GLN A 31 -18.53 -14.82 -20.75
N MET A 32 -18.91 -14.27 -19.60
CA MET A 32 -17.99 -13.57 -18.68
C MET A 32 -16.87 -14.50 -18.21
N GLY A 33 -17.17 -15.74 -17.84
CA GLY A 33 -16.18 -16.74 -17.48
C GLY A 33 -15.19 -17.03 -18.60
N ARG A 34 -15.67 -17.21 -19.85
CA ARG A 34 -14.80 -17.41 -21.02
C ARG A 34 -13.94 -16.19 -21.35
N VAL A 35 -14.47 -14.98 -21.19
CA VAL A 35 -13.71 -13.73 -21.37
C VAL A 35 -12.63 -13.63 -20.30
N ARG A 36 -12.96 -13.93 -19.03
CA ARG A 36 -12.01 -13.99 -17.92
C ARG A 36 -10.90 -15.01 -18.18
N ASP A 37 -11.27 -16.24 -18.56
CA ASP A 37 -10.31 -17.31 -18.86
C ASP A 37 -9.39 -16.95 -20.03
N ARG A 38 -9.92 -16.26 -21.05
CA ARG A 38 -9.12 -15.79 -22.19
C ARG A 38 -8.17 -14.68 -21.76
N ALA A 39 -8.65 -13.69 -21.02
CA ALA A 39 -7.82 -12.61 -20.49
C ALA A 39 -6.71 -13.14 -19.58
N GLN A 40 -7.01 -14.15 -18.74
CA GLN A 40 -6.02 -14.84 -17.91
C GLN A 40 -4.96 -15.59 -18.75
N ARG A 41 -5.34 -16.25 -19.84
CA ARG A 41 -4.37 -16.91 -20.75
C ARG A 41 -3.49 -15.90 -21.46
N GLU A 42 -4.04 -14.77 -21.89
CA GLU A 42 -3.30 -13.70 -22.54
C GLU A 42 -2.32 -13.03 -21.56
N LEU A 43 -2.70 -12.83 -20.28
CA LEU A 43 -1.81 -12.36 -19.22
C LEU A 43 -0.68 -13.34 -18.91
N ALA A 44 -0.99 -14.64 -18.77
CA ALA A 44 0.00 -15.67 -18.44
C ALA A 44 1.16 -15.74 -19.45
N GLN A 45 0.88 -15.40 -20.72
CA GLN A 45 1.85 -15.42 -21.81
C GLN A 45 2.69 -14.14 -21.93
N ARG A 46 2.37 -13.06 -21.21
CA ARG A 46 3.16 -11.82 -21.27
C ARG A 46 4.54 -12.06 -20.62
N PRO A 47 5.65 -11.66 -21.26
CA PRO A 47 6.93 -11.59 -20.56
C PRO A 47 6.78 -10.61 -19.39
N ASP A 48 7.43 -10.88 -18.26
CA ASP A 48 7.48 -9.94 -17.13
C ASP A 48 8.60 -8.93 -17.41
N PRO A 49 8.29 -7.68 -17.79
CA PRO A 49 9.31 -6.72 -18.17
C PRO A 49 9.95 -6.02 -16.96
N ALA A 50 9.34 -6.14 -15.77
CA ALA A 50 9.63 -5.28 -14.63
C ALA A 50 10.79 -5.75 -13.75
N VAL A 51 11.29 -6.97 -13.95
CA VAL A 51 12.35 -7.50 -13.10
C VAL A 51 13.65 -7.65 -13.89
N PRO A 52 14.61 -6.73 -13.72
CA PRO A 52 15.93 -6.88 -14.33
C PRO A 52 16.67 -8.10 -13.75
N ASP A 53 17.59 -8.65 -14.55
CA ASP A 53 18.43 -9.79 -14.19
C ASP A 53 19.18 -9.50 -12.88
N TYR A 54 18.83 -10.16 -11.77
CA TYR A 54 19.26 -9.79 -10.41
C TYR A 54 20.23 -10.82 -9.81
N ASP A 55 21.46 -10.39 -9.48
CA ASP A 55 22.42 -11.12 -8.64
C ASP A 55 22.84 -10.21 -7.47
N CYS A 56 22.06 -10.29 -6.40
CA CYS A 56 22.25 -9.43 -5.24
C CYS A 56 23.59 -9.64 -4.50
N LEU A 57 24.30 -10.75 -4.76
CA LEU A 57 25.54 -11.09 -4.06
C LEU A 57 26.76 -10.36 -4.63
N GLN A 58 26.70 -9.96 -5.90
CA GLN A 58 27.78 -9.22 -6.56
C GLN A 58 27.60 -7.69 -6.46
N GLU A 59 26.39 -7.24 -6.18
CA GLU A 59 25.99 -5.84 -6.34
C GLU A 59 25.87 -5.07 -5.02
N ARG A 60 25.98 -5.75 -3.87
CA ARG A 60 26.03 -5.07 -2.56
C ARG A 60 27.39 -4.39 -2.33
N PRO A 61 27.42 -3.10 -1.94
CA PRO A 61 28.65 -2.45 -1.51
C PRO A 61 29.32 -3.21 -0.36
N GLN A 62 30.64 -3.41 -0.43
CA GLN A 62 31.38 -4.01 0.69
C GLN A 62 31.46 -3.02 1.87
N ARG A 63 30.92 -3.43 3.02
CA ARG A 63 30.91 -2.66 4.27
C ARG A 63 32.33 -2.39 4.81
N VAL A 64 32.58 -1.18 5.30
CA VAL A 64 33.72 -0.88 6.20
C VAL A 64 33.17 -0.31 7.50
N ARG A 65 33.03 -1.19 8.51
CA ARG A 65 32.44 -0.83 9.81
C ARG A 65 33.40 0.05 10.61
N SER A 66 33.01 1.30 10.89
CA SER A 66 33.68 2.18 11.86
C SER A 66 33.15 1.92 13.27
N GLN A 67 34.01 1.60 14.24
CA GLN A 67 33.62 1.15 15.59
C GLN A 67 33.54 2.27 16.66
N THR A 68 33.59 3.56 16.29
CA THR A 68 33.87 4.62 17.28
C THR A 68 33.00 5.88 17.21
N ALA A 69 31.78 5.81 16.69
CA ALA A 69 30.88 6.97 16.63
C ALA A 69 29.80 6.94 17.74
N PRO A 70 29.25 8.11 18.14
CA PRO A 70 28.06 8.17 19.02
C PRO A 70 26.88 7.40 18.42
N PRO A 71 25.91 6.91 19.23
CA PRO A 71 24.82 6.11 18.68
C PRO A 71 23.93 7.00 17.81
N GLY A 72 23.73 6.59 16.55
CA GLY A 72 22.65 7.08 15.69
C GLY A 72 21.28 6.62 16.17
N LEU A 73 20.34 6.39 15.25
CA LEU A 73 19.02 5.85 15.58
C LEU A 73 19.14 4.54 16.38
N VAL A 74 18.34 4.40 17.44
CA VAL A 74 18.38 3.25 18.36
C VAL A 74 17.03 2.54 18.34
N ASP A 75 17.05 1.21 18.27
CA ASP A 75 15.84 0.40 18.45
C ASP A 75 15.45 0.37 19.93
N ILE A 76 14.37 1.08 20.25
CA ILE A 76 13.79 1.17 21.59
C ILE A 76 12.50 0.37 21.74
N THR A 77 12.11 -0.44 20.75
CA THR A 77 10.83 -1.17 20.68
C THR A 77 10.56 -1.99 21.95
N LYS A 78 11.54 -2.82 22.35
CA LYS A 78 11.40 -3.71 23.51
C LYS A 78 11.40 -2.95 24.85
N PRO A 79 12.31 -2.00 25.11
CA PRO A 79 12.23 -1.13 26.31
C PRO A 79 10.89 -0.40 26.47
N LEU A 80 10.26 -0.02 25.35
CA LEU A 80 8.98 0.69 25.36
C LEU A 80 7.76 -0.21 25.58
N GLY A 81 7.93 -1.53 25.57
CA GLY A 81 6.84 -2.48 25.81
C GLY A 81 6.07 -2.91 24.56
N ILE A 82 6.58 -2.62 23.37
CA ILE A 82 5.97 -3.01 22.10
C ILE A 82 6.42 -4.44 21.77
N ASP A 83 5.48 -5.34 21.53
CA ASP A 83 5.72 -6.75 21.21
C ASP A 83 5.00 -7.23 19.93
N PHE A 84 4.65 -6.27 19.07
CA PHE A 84 4.00 -6.54 17.79
C PHE A 84 4.81 -7.52 16.94
N ARG A 85 4.10 -8.44 16.29
CA ARG A 85 4.67 -9.36 15.29
C ARG A 85 3.81 -9.30 14.05
N HIS A 86 4.43 -8.90 12.95
CA HIS A 86 3.78 -8.93 11.65
C HIS A 86 3.61 -10.37 11.18
N ILE A 87 2.39 -10.73 10.82
CA ILE A 87 1.98 -12.04 10.32
C ILE A 87 1.65 -11.87 8.83
N VAL A 88 2.13 -12.81 8.03
CA VAL A 88 2.00 -12.78 6.56
C VAL A 88 1.58 -14.16 6.09
N GLY A 89 0.34 -14.56 6.43
CA GLY A 89 -0.27 -15.84 6.06
C GLY A 89 0.55 -17.11 6.37
N PRO A 90 0.03 -18.31 6.06
CA PRO A 90 0.89 -19.45 5.80
C PRO A 90 1.34 -19.40 4.33
N PRO A 91 2.63 -19.18 4.03
CA PRO A 91 3.11 -19.16 2.66
C PRO A 91 3.10 -20.57 2.07
N GLY A 92 3.03 -20.66 0.74
CA GLY A 92 3.08 -21.94 0.04
C GLY A 92 2.54 -21.96 -1.38
N THR A 93 1.84 -20.91 -1.83
CA THR A 93 1.27 -20.86 -3.19
C THR A 93 1.47 -19.52 -3.90
N TRP A 94 2.44 -18.70 -3.51
CA TRP A 94 2.81 -17.45 -4.21
C TRP A 94 1.69 -16.38 -4.27
N PHE A 95 0.91 -16.26 -3.20
CA PHE A 95 -0.08 -15.19 -3.08
C PHE A 95 0.61 -13.83 -3.00
N MET A 96 0.56 -13.05 -4.08
CA MET A 96 1.28 -11.78 -4.19
C MET A 96 1.18 -10.88 -2.93
N PRO A 97 0.01 -10.68 -2.29
CA PRO A 97 -0.09 -9.87 -1.07
C PRO A 97 0.85 -10.29 0.07
N GLU A 98 1.25 -11.57 0.14
CA GLU A 98 2.24 -12.04 1.11
C GLU A 98 3.59 -11.34 0.94
N SER A 99 4.01 -11.07 -0.30
CA SER A 99 5.27 -10.37 -0.56
C SER A 99 5.20 -8.86 -0.32
N ILE A 100 4.00 -8.30 -0.14
CA ILE A 100 3.77 -6.85 -0.01
C ILE A 100 3.61 -6.41 1.45
N GLY A 101 2.97 -7.23 2.30
CA GLY A 101 2.79 -6.90 3.72
C GLY A 101 1.84 -5.73 3.98
N ALA A 102 2.05 -5.04 5.12
CA ALA A 102 1.08 -4.08 5.66
C ALA A 102 1.66 -2.73 6.12
N GLY A 103 0.74 -1.79 6.38
CA GLY A 103 0.98 -0.42 6.83
C GLY A 103 1.08 -0.23 8.35
N ALA A 104 1.47 0.97 8.75
CA ALA A 104 1.43 1.45 10.13
C ALA A 104 1.00 2.92 10.14
N ALA A 105 0.43 3.36 11.26
CA ALA A 105 0.05 4.74 11.48
C ALA A 105 0.47 5.22 12.87
N VAL A 106 0.71 6.52 12.97
CA VAL A 106 0.91 7.25 14.23
C VAL A 106 -0.26 8.22 14.38
N LEU A 107 -0.89 8.24 15.55
CA LEU A 107 -2.08 9.05 15.83
C LEU A 107 -2.24 9.29 17.33
N ASP A 108 -2.79 10.42 17.74
CA ASP A 108 -3.24 10.67 19.12
C ASP A 108 -4.74 10.32 19.22
N TYR A 109 -5.07 9.06 19.53
CA TYR A 109 -6.45 8.59 19.40
C TYR A 109 -7.35 9.00 20.57
N ASP A 110 -6.79 9.24 21.75
CA ASP A 110 -7.55 9.65 22.94
C ASP A 110 -7.37 11.13 23.32
N ARG A 111 -6.62 11.88 22.51
CA ARG A 111 -6.39 13.33 22.60
C ARG A 111 -5.69 13.74 23.89
N ASP A 112 -4.83 12.88 24.42
CA ASP A 112 -4.01 13.20 25.58
C ASP A 112 -2.74 13.98 25.22
N GLY A 113 -2.51 14.20 23.91
CA GLY A 113 -1.38 14.92 23.36
C GLY A 113 -0.17 14.02 23.07
N LEU A 114 -0.23 12.73 23.41
CA LEU A 114 0.82 11.76 23.12
C LEU A 114 0.48 10.99 21.84
N GLN A 115 1.50 10.62 21.07
CA GLN A 115 1.32 9.84 19.86
C GLN A 115 1.23 8.33 20.17
N ASP A 116 0.16 7.71 19.69
CA ASP A 116 -0.10 6.27 19.76
C ASP A 116 0.31 5.57 18.45
N LEU A 117 0.48 4.26 18.52
CA LEU A 117 0.95 3.45 17.38
C LEU A 117 -0.10 2.43 16.97
N TYR A 118 -0.45 2.43 15.69
CA TYR A 118 -1.33 1.44 15.11
C TYR A 118 -0.62 0.63 14.03
N PHE A 119 -0.55 -0.69 14.23
CA PHE A 119 0.09 -1.61 13.30
C PHE A 119 -0.96 -2.45 12.59
N VAL A 120 -0.96 -2.39 11.25
CA VAL A 120 -1.79 -3.26 10.42
C VAL A 120 -1.10 -4.62 10.28
N ASN A 121 -1.90 -5.67 10.26
CA ASN A 121 -1.46 -7.04 10.16
C ASN A 121 -2.17 -7.73 9.00
N CYS A 122 -1.66 -8.89 8.58
CA CYS A 122 -2.32 -9.69 7.56
C CYS A 122 -3.00 -10.89 8.20
N GLY A 123 -4.33 -10.88 8.15
CA GLY A 123 -5.16 -12.03 8.48
C GLY A 123 -4.90 -13.26 7.60
N PRO A 124 -5.77 -14.28 7.65
CA PRO A 124 -5.60 -15.49 6.86
C PRO A 124 -5.56 -15.21 5.35
N SER A 125 -4.48 -15.61 4.67
CA SER A 125 -4.35 -15.57 3.21
C SER A 125 -5.52 -16.32 2.56
N PRO A 126 -6.42 -15.66 1.81
CA PRO A 126 -7.58 -16.32 1.21
C PRO A 126 -7.19 -17.32 0.13
N GLY A 127 -7.43 -18.61 0.35
CA GLY A 127 -7.11 -19.67 -0.61
C GLY A 127 -5.69 -20.26 -0.47
N ALA A 128 -4.94 -19.88 0.57
CA ALA A 128 -3.64 -20.47 0.87
C ALA A 128 -3.70 -21.95 1.24
N VAL A 129 -2.56 -22.62 1.09
CA VAL A 129 -2.39 -24.02 1.52
C VAL A 129 -2.10 -24.06 3.01
N GLY A 130 -3.07 -24.58 3.76
CA GLY A 130 -3.02 -24.65 5.22
C GLY A 130 -3.77 -23.50 5.87
N SER A 131 -3.56 -23.32 7.17
CA SER A 131 -4.15 -22.24 7.95
C SER A 131 -3.12 -21.67 8.90
N LEU A 132 -3.30 -20.41 9.29
CA LEU A 132 -2.62 -19.89 10.47
C LEU A 132 -2.97 -20.77 11.68
N GLY A 133 -1.99 -20.99 12.55
CA GLY A 133 -2.21 -21.77 13.77
C GLY A 133 -3.18 -21.06 14.70
N PRO A 134 -3.93 -21.79 15.56
CA PRO A 134 -4.93 -21.18 16.45
C PRO A 134 -4.34 -20.25 17.52
N ALA A 135 -3.02 -20.26 17.70
CA ALA A 135 -2.30 -19.40 18.63
C ALA A 135 -1.65 -18.17 17.97
N VAL A 136 -1.79 -18.01 16.65
CA VAL A 136 -1.25 -16.85 15.93
C VAL A 136 -2.22 -15.68 16.10
N ASP A 137 -1.75 -14.59 16.70
CA ASP A 137 -2.48 -13.33 16.72
C ASP A 137 -2.17 -12.54 15.44
N TYR A 138 -3.12 -12.51 14.53
CA TYR A 138 -3.06 -11.81 13.24
C TYR A 138 -3.92 -10.54 13.23
N ARG A 139 -4.38 -10.09 14.40
CA ARG A 139 -5.11 -8.83 14.50
C ARG A 139 -4.17 -7.65 14.26
N ASN A 140 -4.74 -6.56 13.77
CA ASN A 140 -4.12 -5.26 13.90
C ASN A 140 -3.97 -4.91 15.40
N ARG A 141 -2.97 -4.11 15.76
CA ARG A 141 -2.72 -3.76 17.16
C ARG A 141 -2.58 -2.26 17.36
N LEU A 142 -3.32 -1.73 18.33
CA LEU A 142 -3.25 -0.35 18.80
C LEU A 142 -2.51 -0.30 20.14
N TYR A 143 -1.44 0.49 20.19
CA TYR A 143 -0.65 0.73 21.38
C TYR A 143 -0.79 2.17 21.81
N ARG A 144 -1.35 2.38 23.00
CA ARG A 144 -1.47 3.70 23.60
C ARG A 144 -0.17 4.09 24.29
N GLN A 145 0.34 5.29 24.03
CA GLN A 145 1.46 5.84 24.78
C GLN A 145 1.01 6.25 26.18
N THR A 146 1.87 6.04 27.17
CA THR A 146 1.64 6.51 28.54
C THR A 146 2.52 7.73 28.80
N SER A 147 2.14 8.56 29.77
CA SER A 147 2.99 9.67 30.27
C SER A 147 4.42 9.29 30.71
N SER A 148 4.75 7.99 30.78
CA SER A 148 6.11 7.51 31.03
C SER A 148 6.94 7.24 29.76
N GLY A 149 6.35 7.47 28.57
CA GLY A 149 6.90 7.11 27.26
C GLY A 149 6.72 5.64 26.88
N ARG A 150 6.25 4.78 27.80
CA ARG A 150 5.95 3.36 27.50
C ARG A 150 4.62 3.21 26.79
N PHE A 151 4.47 2.10 26.06
CA PHE A 151 3.28 1.75 25.32
C PHE A 151 2.51 0.61 25.98
N GLU A 152 1.18 0.73 25.97
CA GLU A 152 0.24 -0.28 26.45
C GLU A 152 -0.62 -0.75 25.28
N ASP A 153 -0.72 -2.07 25.07
CA ASP A 153 -1.65 -2.62 24.08
C ASP A 153 -3.09 -2.41 24.56
N VAL A 154 -3.85 -1.62 23.80
CA VAL A 154 -5.27 -1.30 24.04
C VAL A 154 -6.18 -1.87 22.95
N THR A 155 -5.70 -2.82 22.15
CA THR A 155 -6.43 -3.43 21.02
C THR A 155 -7.79 -3.98 21.44
N ASP A 156 -7.85 -4.76 22.52
CA ASP A 156 -9.10 -5.37 23.00
C ASP A 156 -10.08 -4.32 23.55
N SER A 157 -9.58 -3.34 24.31
CA SER A 157 -10.42 -2.31 24.92
C SER A 157 -10.89 -1.28 23.91
N SER A 158 -10.13 -1.01 22.85
CA SER A 158 -10.46 -0.05 21.81
C SER A 158 -11.41 -0.63 20.76
N GLY A 159 -11.39 -1.94 20.54
CA GLY A 159 -12.16 -2.58 19.46
C GLY A 159 -11.54 -2.40 18.07
N LEU A 160 -10.33 -1.84 17.97
CA LEU A 160 -9.61 -1.62 16.70
C LEU A 160 -8.71 -2.82 16.32
N GLY A 161 -9.12 -4.03 16.67
CA GLY A 161 -8.40 -5.27 16.39
C GLY A 161 -8.87 -5.93 15.09
N ASP A 162 -8.83 -5.20 13.96
CA ASP A 162 -9.25 -5.72 12.65
C ASP A 162 -8.48 -7.00 12.28
N THR A 163 -9.16 -7.92 11.59
CA THR A 163 -8.65 -9.26 11.24
C THR A 163 -8.58 -9.52 9.74
N GLY A 164 -8.82 -8.48 8.93
CA GLY A 164 -8.68 -8.51 7.50
C GLY A 164 -7.23 -8.78 7.06
N TYR A 165 -7.06 -9.03 5.77
CA TYR A 165 -5.72 -9.07 5.18
C TYR A 165 -5.31 -7.65 4.80
N GLY A 166 -4.77 -6.91 5.77
CA GLY A 166 -4.49 -5.49 5.64
C GLY A 166 -3.22 -5.20 4.86
N ALA A 167 -3.25 -4.08 4.14
CA ALA A 167 -2.14 -3.58 3.32
C ALA A 167 -1.81 -2.12 3.65
N GLY A 168 -2.80 -1.24 3.69
CA GLY A 168 -2.62 0.19 3.97
C GLY A 168 -3.51 0.69 5.10
N VAL A 169 -3.18 1.85 5.67
CA VAL A 169 -3.98 2.55 6.67
C VAL A 169 -3.99 4.05 6.38
N ALA A 170 -5.13 4.69 6.61
CA ALA A 170 -5.27 6.14 6.60
C ALA A 170 -5.98 6.59 7.88
N VAL A 171 -5.58 7.75 8.40
CA VAL A 171 -6.16 8.36 9.60
C VAL A 171 -6.71 9.73 9.23
N GLY A 172 -7.93 10.03 9.66
CA GLY A 172 -8.60 11.30 9.36
C GLY A 172 -9.91 11.43 10.14
N ASP A 173 -10.34 12.65 10.43
CA ASP A 173 -11.60 12.95 11.13
C ASP A 173 -12.72 13.03 10.08
N VAL A 174 -13.49 11.94 9.91
CA VAL A 174 -14.47 11.83 8.81
C VAL A 174 -15.81 12.49 9.15
N ASP A 175 -16.05 12.80 10.41
CA ASP A 175 -17.30 13.42 10.86
C ASP A 175 -17.13 14.80 11.54
N ASN A 176 -15.91 15.34 11.50
CA ASN A 176 -15.52 16.63 12.05
C ASN A 176 -15.80 16.75 13.57
N ASP A 177 -15.74 15.65 14.32
CA ASP A 177 -15.92 15.66 15.78
C ASP A 177 -14.61 15.95 16.55
N GLY A 178 -13.51 16.08 15.82
CA GLY A 178 -12.18 16.38 16.31
C GLY A 178 -11.43 15.16 16.81
N LEU A 179 -11.89 13.94 16.52
CA LEU A 179 -11.22 12.68 16.86
C LEU A 179 -10.72 12.01 15.58
N PRO A 180 -9.53 11.35 15.61
CA PRO A 180 -9.05 10.64 14.43
C PRO A 180 -9.81 9.32 14.24
N ASP A 181 -10.39 9.14 13.05
CA ASP A 181 -10.96 7.88 12.57
C ASP A 181 -9.93 7.10 11.75
N VAL A 182 -10.16 5.80 11.57
CA VAL A 182 -9.18 4.89 10.96
C VAL A 182 -9.81 4.11 9.80
N PHE A 183 -9.24 4.26 8.62
CA PHE A 183 -9.52 3.44 7.44
C PHE A 183 -8.39 2.42 7.22
N ILE A 184 -8.76 1.18 6.91
CA ILE A 184 -7.84 0.08 6.64
C ILE A 184 -8.13 -0.44 5.23
N ALA A 185 -7.12 -0.34 4.35
CA ALA A 185 -7.16 -0.96 3.04
C ALA A 185 -6.86 -2.45 3.20
N ASN A 186 -7.84 -3.29 2.89
CA ASN A 186 -7.79 -4.74 3.03
C ASN A 186 -7.95 -5.39 1.66
N TYR A 187 -7.28 -6.50 1.42
CA TYR A 187 -7.38 -7.24 0.15
C TYR A 187 -8.83 -7.61 -0.25
N THR A 188 -9.69 -8.01 0.69
CA THR A 188 -11.08 -8.42 0.38
C THR A 188 -12.09 -7.29 0.61
N GLN A 189 -12.07 -6.72 1.80
CA GLN A 189 -13.06 -5.76 2.26
C GLN A 189 -12.35 -4.77 3.17
N ASP A 190 -12.18 -3.57 2.65
CA ASP A 190 -11.70 -2.41 3.41
C ASP A 190 -12.58 -2.20 4.64
N SER A 191 -12.01 -1.58 5.67
CA SER A 191 -12.73 -1.31 6.91
C SER A 191 -12.59 0.15 7.30
N LEU A 192 -13.69 0.73 7.80
CA LEU A 192 -13.72 2.08 8.33
C LEU A 192 -14.20 2.04 9.78
N TYR A 193 -13.43 2.64 10.67
CA TYR A 193 -13.66 2.68 12.10
C TYR A 193 -13.75 4.11 12.58
N ARG A 194 -14.90 4.47 13.16
CA ARG A 194 -15.13 5.78 13.77
C ARG A 194 -14.69 5.77 15.23
N ASN A 195 -13.90 6.74 15.65
CA ASN A 195 -13.56 6.94 17.05
C ASN A 195 -14.76 7.49 17.81
N THR A 196 -15.15 6.84 18.90
CA THR A 196 -16.35 7.25 19.65
C THR A 196 -16.05 8.31 20.71
N GLY A 197 -14.78 8.62 20.97
CA GLY A 197 -14.34 9.54 22.01
C GLY A 197 -14.37 8.94 23.42
N GLN A 198 -14.67 7.65 23.56
CA GLN A 198 -14.58 6.92 24.83
C GLN A 198 -13.39 5.95 24.86
N GLY A 199 -12.39 6.18 24.00
CA GLY A 199 -11.27 5.27 23.80
C GLY A 199 -11.64 3.98 23.07
N THR A 200 -12.78 3.99 22.35
CA THR A 200 -13.29 2.87 21.56
C THR A 200 -13.56 3.29 20.12
N PHE A 201 -13.56 2.32 19.21
CA PHE A 201 -13.87 2.49 17.80
C PHE A 201 -15.12 1.68 17.41
N GLU A 202 -15.98 2.29 16.61
CA GLU A 202 -17.15 1.66 16.00
C GLU A 202 -16.86 1.34 14.53
N ASN A 203 -17.06 0.08 14.11
CA ASN A 203 -16.96 -0.28 12.71
C ASN A 203 -18.15 0.28 11.92
N ILE A 204 -17.88 1.29 11.10
CA ILE A 204 -18.86 1.97 10.24
C ILE A 204 -18.60 1.68 8.74
N THR A 205 -17.98 0.56 8.40
CA THR A 205 -17.64 0.17 7.02
C THR A 205 -18.82 0.26 6.05
N ALA A 206 -20.05 0.04 6.54
CA ALA A 206 -21.27 0.19 5.75
C ALA A 206 -21.47 1.61 5.18
N ALA A 207 -20.86 2.64 5.77
CA ALA A 207 -20.88 4.02 5.29
C ALA A 207 -20.23 4.18 3.90
N LEU A 208 -19.31 3.29 3.52
CA LEU A 208 -18.68 3.25 2.19
C LEU A 208 -19.63 2.75 1.09
N GLN A 209 -20.79 2.20 1.46
CA GLN A 209 -21.81 1.69 0.54
C GLN A 209 -21.27 0.66 -0.49
N ARG A 210 -20.27 -0.14 -0.11
CA ARG A 210 -19.66 -1.17 -0.97
C ARG A 210 -19.63 -2.55 -0.32
N THR A 211 -19.80 -3.59 -1.14
CA THR A 211 -19.79 -5.00 -0.70
C THR A 211 -18.56 -5.80 -1.16
N GLU A 212 -17.74 -5.29 -2.08
CA GLU A 212 -16.55 -5.98 -2.61
C GLU A 212 -15.42 -4.98 -2.91
N SER A 213 -14.17 -5.27 -2.51
CA SER A 213 -12.99 -4.47 -2.83
C SER A 213 -12.10 -5.06 -3.94
N ASP A 214 -11.51 -4.18 -4.74
CA ASP A 214 -10.27 -4.52 -5.43
C ASP A 214 -9.15 -4.48 -4.36
N TRP A 215 -7.95 -4.97 -4.63
CA TRP A 215 -6.92 -4.92 -3.58
C TRP A 215 -6.37 -3.51 -3.40
N GLY A 216 -6.81 -2.84 -2.34
CA GLY A 216 -6.27 -1.56 -1.88
C GLY A 216 -4.88 -1.73 -1.27
N ALA A 217 -3.90 -0.98 -1.78
CA ALA A 217 -2.53 -0.94 -1.27
C ALA A 217 -2.27 0.26 -0.36
N ALA A 218 -2.89 1.40 -0.65
CA ALA A 218 -2.79 2.61 0.15
C ALA A 218 -4.13 3.36 0.17
N ALA A 219 -4.25 4.31 1.09
CA ALA A 219 -5.38 5.23 1.15
C ALA A 219 -4.93 6.57 1.72
N ALA A 220 -5.71 7.61 1.46
CA ALA A 220 -5.53 8.93 2.04
C ALA A 220 -6.88 9.61 2.22
N PHE A 221 -7.01 10.35 3.32
CA PHE A 221 -8.09 11.31 3.51
C PHE A 221 -7.67 12.67 2.93
N VAL A 222 -8.55 13.30 2.16
CA VAL A 222 -8.30 14.58 1.50
C VAL A 222 -9.63 15.31 1.28
N ASP A 223 -9.69 16.59 1.59
CA ASP A 223 -10.84 17.45 1.24
C ASP A 223 -10.64 17.97 -0.19
N TYR A 224 -11.01 17.15 -1.19
CA TYR A 224 -10.63 17.44 -2.58
C TYR A 224 -11.49 18.53 -3.22
N ASP A 225 -12.71 18.75 -2.72
CA ASP A 225 -13.63 19.78 -3.22
C ASP A 225 -13.74 21.02 -2.32
N ARG A 226 -13.00 21.03 -1.19
CA ARG A 226 -12.89 22.13 -0.23
C ARG A 226 -14.21 22.45 0.46
N ASP A 227 -15.05 21.44 0.68
CA ASP A 227 -16.32 21.57 1.39
C ASP A 227 -16.16 21.47 2.93
N GLY A 228 -14.95 21.16 3.40
CA GLY A 228 -14.59 21.03 4.80
C GLY A 228 -14.81 19.63 5.37
N TRP A 229 -15.13 18.62 4.55
CA TRP A 229 -15.25 17.22 4.94
C TRP A 229 -14.16 16.41 4.25
N LEU A 230 -13.47 15.56 5.01
CA LEU A 230 -12.43 14.71 4.43
C LEU A 230 -13.07 13.61 3.57
N ASP A 231 -12.77 13.64 2.27
CA ASP A 231 -13.06 12.56 1.32
C ASP A 231 -12.00 11.45 1.41
N LEU A 232 -12.27 10.31 0.79
CA LEU A 232 -11.39 9.14 0.86
C LEU A 232 -10.92 8.70 -0.53
N LEU A 233 -9.60 8.72 -0.74
CA LEU A 233 -8.93 8.06 -1.86
C LEU A 233 -8.47 6.66 -1.42
N VAL A 234 -8.82 5.63 -2.20
CA VAL A 234 -8.31 4.26 -2.06
C VAL A 234 -7.53 3.88 -3.31
N VAL A 235 -6.24 3.66 -3.15
CA VAL A 235 -5.31 3.31 -4.24
C VAL A 235 -5.26 1.79 -4.37
N ASN A 236 -5.62 1.28 -5.54
CA ASN A 236 -5.72 -0.15 -5.78
C ASN A 236 -4.57 -0.66 -6.64
N TYR A 237 -4.03 -1.81 -6.26
CA TYR A 237 -2.84 -2.37 -6.87
C TYR A 237 -3.16 -3.36 -8.00
N THR A 238 -3.98 -4.39 -7.77
CA THR A 238 -4.41 -5.30 -8.86
C THR A 238 -5.84 -5.78 -8.66
N ALA A 239 -6.48 -6.20 -9.75
CA ALA A 239 -7.72 -6.94 -9.71
C ALA A 239 -7.45 -8.46 -9.58
N ASP A 240 -8.27 -9.13 -8.76
CA ASP A 240 -8.23 -10.57 -8.47
C ASP A 240 -6.83 -11.13 -8.10
N PRO A 241 -6.19 -10.67 -7.01
CA PRO A 241 -4.84 -11.16 -6.66
C PRO A 241 -4.84 -12.62 -6.16
N GLN A 242 -6.02 -13.23 -5.97
CA GLN A 242 -6.17 -14.66 -5.68
C GLN A 242 -5.63 -15.52 -6.83
N TYR A 243 -5.56 -14.98 -8.05
CA TYR A 243 -4.88 -15.60 -9.17
C TYR A 243 -3.41 -15.96 -8.86
N GLY A 244 -2.77 -15.22 -7.94
CA GLY A 244 -1.38 -15.47 -7.50
C GLY A 244 -1.19 -16.88 -6.96
N HIS A 245 -2.22 -17.46 -6.32
CA HIS A 245 -2.21 -18.84 -5.86
C HIS A 245 -2.06 -19.90 -6.96
N SER A 246 -2.15 -19.51 -8.23
CA SER A 246 -2.13 -20.37 -9.40
C SER A 246 -0.98 -20.06 -10.36
N VAL A 247 -0.12 -19.09 -10.04
CA VAL A 247 1.02 -18.73 -10.88
C VAL A 247 2.27 -18.46 -10.04
N SER A 248 3.43 -18.90 -10.55
CA SER A 248 4.75 -18.58 -10.02
C SER A 248 5.61 -18.03 -11.14
N CYS A 249 6.52 -17.12 -10.84
CA CYS A 249 7.36 -16.48 -11.85
C CYS A 249 8.82 -16.87 -11.71
N GLY A 250 9.44 -17.12 -12.87
CA GLY A 250 10.85 -17.42 -13.01
C GLY A 250 11.68 -16.14 -13.12
N PHE A 251 12.81 -16.14 -12.44
CA PHE A 251 13.82 -15.09 -12.47
C PHE A 251 15.17 -15.69 -12.86
N SER A 252 16.17 -14.82 -12.95
CA SER A 252 17.54 -15.19 -13.28
C SER A 252 18.08 -16.34 -12.44
N HIS A 253 19.05 -17.06 -13.00
CA HIS A 253 19.69 -18.21 -12.35
C HIS A 253 18.71 -19.32 -11.93
N GLY A 254 17.51 -19.37 -12.53
CA GLY A 254 16.49 -20.38 -12.24
C GLY A 254 15.76 -20.17 -10.92
N LEU A 255 15.78 -18.95 -10.37
CA LEU A 255 14.98 -18.57 -9.20
C LEU A 255 13.49 -18.58 -9.54
N VAL A 256 12.65 -18.99 -8.59
CA VAL A 256 11.18 -18.92 -8.69
C VAL A 256 10.66 -18.14 -7.49
N SER A 257 9.82 -17.13 -7.74
CA SER A 257 9.23 -16.30 -6.68
C SER A 257 7.83 -15.79 -7.07
N TYR A 258 7.28 -14.89 -6.26
CA TYR A 258 6.08 -14.14 -6.53
C TYR A 258 6.20 -13.41 -7.88
N CYS A 259 5.11 -13.37 -8.62
CA CYS A 259 5.08 -12.65 -9.90
C CYS A 259 5.01 -11.14 -9.70
N GLY A 260 5.53 -10.36 -10.65
CA GLY A 260 5.29 -8.92 -10.68
C GLY A 260 3.85 -8.56 -11.08
N PRO A 261 3.44 -7.30 -10.91
CA PRO A 261 2.06 -6.83 -11.14
C PRO A 261 1.57 -7.07 -12.58
N HIS A 262 2.47 -7.05 -13.57
CA HIS A 262 2.11 -7.27 -14.98
C HIS A 262 1.56 -8.66 -15.31
N LYS A 263 1.62 -9.60 -14.37
CA LYS A 263 0.95 -10.92 -14.46
C LYS A 263 -0.51 -10.89 -14.01
N PHE A 264 -0.95 -9.78 -13.42
CA PHE A 264 -2.28 -9.58 -12.87
C PHE A 264 -3.04 -8.52 -13.67
N GLN A 265 -4.35 -8.43 -13.45
CA GLN A 265 -5.15 -7.42 -14.12
C GLN A 265 -4.92 -6.06 -13.42
N PRO A 266 -4.59 -4.99 -14.17
CA PRO A 266 -4.57 -3.65 -13.60
C PRO A 266 -5.99 -3.22 -13.21
N THR A 267 -6.10 -2.28 -12.28
CA THR A 267 -7.39 -1.77 -11.79
C THR A 267 -7.37 -0.25 -11.65
N ILE A 268 -8.46 0.34 -11.19
CA ILE A 268 -8.64 1.78 -10.95
C ILE A 268 -8.54 2.08 -9.46
N ASP A 269 -8.08 3.27 -9.10
CA ASP A 269 -8.27 3.80 -7.75
C ASP A 269 -9.71 4.24 -7.56
N ARG A 270 -10.14 4.38 -6.31
CA ARG A 270 -11.48 4.83 -5.96
C ARG A 270 -11.42 6.15 -5.21
N LEU A 271 -12.33 7.06 -5.56
CA LEU A 271 -12.56 8.28 -4.81
C LEU A 271 -13.98 8.26 -4.25
N TYR A 272 -14.08 8.51 -2.95
CA TYR A 272 -15.32 8.53 -2.20
C TYR A 272 -15.56 9.92 -1.64
N HIS A 273 -16.61 10.58 -2.10
CA HIS A 273 -17.01 11.88 -1.57
C HIS A 273 -17.74 11.73 -0.24
N ASN A 274 -17.35 12.52 0.75
CA ASN A 274 -17.94 12.50 2.08
C ASN A 274 -19.23 13.34 2.14
N GLU A 275 -20.38 12.68 2.26
CA GLU A 275 -21.70 13.32 2.30
C GLU A 275 -22.16 13.61 3.74
N THR A 276 -21.32 13.44 4.75
CA THR A 276 -21.68 13.57 6.17
C THR A 276 -22.23 14.96 6.49
N GLY A 277 -21.71 16.02 5.87
CA GLY A 277 -22.21 17.38 6.03
C GLY A 277 -23.54 17.70 5.33
N SER A 278 -24.03 16.80 4.48
CA SER A 278 -25.27 17.03 3.73
C SER A 278 -26.51 16.99 4.62
N ALA A 279 -27.57 17.70 4.22
CA ALA A 279 -28.85 17.60 4.94
C ALA A 279 -29.45 16.18 4.87
N GLU A 280 -29.08 15.40 3.86
CA GLU A 280 -29.59 14.06 3.59
C GLU A 280 -28.97 13.00 4.51
N SER A 281 -27.72 13.19 4.94
CA SER A 281 -27.05 12.28 5.87
C SER A 281 -27.67 12.30 7.27
N GLY A 282 -28.31 13.43 7.65
CA GLY A 282 -28.77 13.65 9.02
C GLY A 282 -27.65 13.60 10.05
N GLY A 283 -26.41 13.90 9.66
CA GLY A 283 -25.21 13.81 10.50
C GLY A 283 -24.64 12.41 10.66
N GLN A 284 -25.11 11.42 9.88
CA GLN A 284 -24.51 10.09 9.83
C GLN A 284 -23.34 10.07 8.86
N VAL A 285 -22.26 9.37 9.23
CA VAL A 285 -21.13 9.19 8.32
C VAL A 285 -21.60 8.45 7.07
N ARG A 286 -21.38 9.05 5.91
CA ARG A 286 -21.81 8.50 4.63
C ARG A 286 -20.88 8.94 3.52
N PHE A 287 -20.42 7.97 2.72
CA PHE A 287 -19.59 8.21 1.55
C PHE A 287 -20.31 7.80 0.28
N ARG A 288 -20.10 8.54 -0.82
CA ARG A 288 -20.56 8.19 -2.17
C ARG A 288 -19.36 7.94 -3.08
N ASP A 289 -19.33 6.81 -3.77
CA ASP A 289 -18.33 6.55 -4.82
C ASP A 289 -18.53 7.55 -5.97
N VAL A 290 -17.53 8.40 -6.19
CA VAL A 290 -17.51 9.42 -7.25
C VAL A 290 -16.46 9.11 -8.32
N THR A 291 -15.83 7.93 -8.28
CA THR A 291 -14.67 7.57 -9.10
C THR A 291 -14.87 7.84 -10.60
N GLU A 292 -16.02 7.44 -11.15
CA GLU A 292 -16.33 7.66 -12.57
C GLU A 292 -16.61 9.14 -12.88
N ALA A 293 -17.39 9.81 -12.02
CA ALA A 293 -17.74 11.22 -12.18
C ALA A 293 -16.51 12.13 -12.07
N ALA A 294 -15.60 11.81 -11.15
CA ALA A 294 -14.34 12.51 -10.93
C ALA A 294 -13.31 12.21 -12.04
N GLY A 295 -13.53 11.16 -12.85
CA GLY A 295 -12.69 10.83 -14.01
C GLY A 295 -11.53 9.87 -13.73
N LEU A 296 -11.37 9.38 -12.49
CA LEU A 296 -10.29 8.45 -12.12
C LEU A 296 -10.43 7.08 -12.79
N ALA A 297 -11.66 6.69 -13.18
CA ALA A 297 -11.92 5.42 -13.86
C ALA A 297 -11.34 5.33 -15.29
N LYS A 298 -10.75 6.40 -15.82
CA LYS A 298 -10.24 6.46 -17.21
C LYS A 298 -8.93 5.71 -17.40
N VAL A 299 -8.16 5.46 -16.34
CA VAL A 299 -6.83 4.84 -16.41
C VAL A 299 -6.78 3.67 -15.42
N THR A 300 -6.42 2.48 -15.90
CA THR A 300 -6.13 1.32 -15.05
C THR A 300 -4.62 1.10 -14.96
N THR A 301 -4.12 0.81 -13.76
CA THR A 301 -2.70 0.57 -13.51
C THR A 301 -2.50 -0.21 -12.20
N PHE A 302 -1.27 -0.19 -11.68
CA PHE A 302 -0.82 -0.88 -10.47
C PHE A 302 -0.44 0.13 -9.38
N GLY A 303 -1.46 0.79 -8.81
CA GLY A 303 -1.25 1.85 -7.83
C GLY A 303 -0.73 1.34 -6.49
N PHE A 304 0.19 2.10 -5.89
CA PHE A 304 0.79 1.77 -4.60
C PHE A 304 0.78 2.97 -3.65
N GLY A 305 1.93 3.64 -3.42
CA GLY A 305 2.02 4.82 -2.55
C GLY A 305 1.29 6.04 -3.12
N THR A 306 0.80 6.91 -2.24
CA THR A 306 0.04 8.11 -2.61
C THR A 306 0.46 9.34 -1.82
N VAL A 307 0.37 10.51 -2.45
CA VAL A 307 0.51 11.83 -1.81
C VAL A 307 -0.66 12.69 -2.29
N CYS A 308 -1.40 13.28 -1.35
CA CYS A 308 -2.53 14.17 -1.64
C CYS A 308 -2.25 15.57 -1.08
N MET A 309 -1.93 16.53 -1.95
CA MET A 309 -1.65 17.93 -1.60
C MET A 309 -1.64 18.79 -2.87
N ASP A 310 -1.56 20.11 -2.72
CA ASP A 310 -1.36 21.02 -3.85
C ASP A 310 0.06 20.84 -4.43
N LEU A 311 0.14 20.15 -5.57
CA LEU A 311 1.39 19.88 -6.28
C LEU A 311 1.56 20.80 -7.50
N THR A 312 0.51 21.53 -7.86
CA THR A 312 0.50 22.45 -8.99
C THR A 312 0.67 23.92 -8.58
N GLY A 313 0.63 24.22 -7.29
CA GLY A 313 0.72 25.56 -6.72
C GLY A 313 -0.56 26.37 -6.92
N ASP A 314 -1.69 25.69 -7.11
CA ASP A 314 -2.95 26.28 -7.56
C ASP A 314 -4.01 26.41 -6.44
N GLU A 315 -3.60 26.05 -5.22
CA GLU A 315 -4.35 25.98 -3.97
C GLU A 315 -5.46 24.91 -3.91
N TRP A 316 -5.41 23.91 -4.80
CA TRP A 316 -6.30 22.75 -4.77
C TRP A 316 -5.50 21.46 -4.56
N PRO A 317 -5.99 20.51 -3.74
CA PRO A 317 -5.31 19.23 -3.58
C PRO A 317 -5.32 18.42 -4.88
N ASP A 318 -4.14 18.00 -5.31
CA ASP A 318 -3.90 17.04 -6.38
C ASP A 318 -3.62 15.65 -5.79
N LEU A 319 -3.78 14.60 -6.59
CA LEU A 319 -3.56 13.21 -6.16
C LEU A 319 -2.40 12.61 -6.95
N PHE A 320 -1.23 12.48 -6.31
CA PHE A 320 -0.10 11.75 -6.86
C PHE A 320 -0.13 10.29 -6.42
N ILE A 321 0.04 9.38 -7.38
CA ILE A 321 0.02 7.93 -7.16
C ILE A 321 1.25 7.32 -7.82
N ALA A 322 2.12 6.74 -7.00
CA ALA A 322 3.22 5.89 -7.45
C ALA A 322 2.65 4.58 -8.01
N ASN A 323 3.13 4.16 -9.18
CA ASN A 323 2.68 2.91 -9.80
C ASN A 323 3.85 1.95 -10.00
N ASP A 324 3.62 0.67 -9.72
CA ASP A 324 4.62 -0.37 -9.83
C ASP A 324 4.75 -0.89 -11.27
N GLY A 325 5.85 -0.56 -11.95
CA GLY A 325 6.16 -0.99 -13.30
C GLY A 325 5.33 -0.29 -14.36
N ALA A 326 4.62 0.78 -13.97
CA ALA A 326 3.77 1.59 -14.84
C ALA A 326 4.04 3.09 -14.59
N PRO A 327 3.78 3.98 -15.55
CA PRO A 327 4.01 5.41 -15.33
C PRO A 327 3.23 5.89 -14.10
N ASN A 328 3.86 6.70 -13.25
CA ASN A 328 3.16 7.33 -12.12
C ASN A 328 1.99 8.17 -12.64
N ARG A 329 1.01 8.43 -11.77
CA ARG A 329 -0.14 9.27 -12.09
C ARG A 329 -0.16 10.50 -11.21
N LEU A 330 -0.53 11.63 -11.79
CA LEU A 330 -0.76 12.89 -11.10
C LEU A 330 -2.11 13.40 -11.57
N TRP A 331 -3.12 13.18 -10.75
CA TRP A 331 -4.48 13.64 -10.97
C TRP A 331 -4.58 15.09 -10.51
N VAL A 332 -4.61 16.01 -11.48
CA VAL A 332 -4.70 17.44 -11.24
C VAL A 332 -6.15 17.86 -11.11
N ASN A 333 -6.46 18.53 -10.00
CA ASN A 333 -7.82 18.93 -9.66
C ASN A 333 -8.31 20.04 -10.59
N GLN A 334 -9.47 19.81 -11.23
CA GLN A 334 -10.06 20.79 -12.15
C GLN A 334 -10.99 21.79 -11.47
N ARG A 335 -11.09 21.72 -10.12
CA ARG A 335 -11.86 22.65 -9.26
C ARG A 335 -13.38 22.59 -9.48
N ASP A 336 -13.85 21.52 -10.11
CA ASP A 336 -15.26 21.25 -10.40
C ASP A 336 -15.69 19.84 -9.98
N GLY A 337 -14.86 19.21 -9.14
CA GLY A 337 -15.01 17.83 -8.69
C GLY A 337 -14.47 16.77 -9.65
N THR A 338 -13.80 17.19 -10.74
CA THR A 338 -13.14 16.29 -11.68
C THR A 338 -11.62 16.44 -11.66
N PHE A 339 -10.93 15.41 -12.16
CA PHE A 339 -9.48 15.37 -12.28
C PHE A 339 -9.03 15.10 -13.71
N LEU A 340 -7.86 15.63 -14.05
CA LEU A 340 -7.12 15.31 -15.27
C LEU A 340 -5.80 14.64 -14.92
N GLU A 341 -5.48 13.52 -15.57
CA GLU A 341 -4.18 12.86 -15.41
C GLU A 341 -3.13 13.65 -16.20
N GLU A 342 -2.10 14.17 -15.52
CA GLU A 342 -1.07 15.04 -16.10
C GLU A 342 0.36 14.64 -15.75
N ALA A 343 0.65 13.45 -15.22
CA ALA A 343 2.00 13.08 -14.77
C ALA A 343 3.05 13.18 -15.89
N THR A 344 2.69 12.81 -17.12
CA THR A 344 3.61 12.93 -18.27
C THR A 344 3.86 14.39 -18.62
N LEU A 345 2.83 15.21 -18.61
CA LEU A 345 2.93 16.64 -18.92
C LEU A 345 3.78 17.37 -17.87
N ARG A 346 3.65 16.93 -16.61
CA ARG A 346 4.30 17.54 -15.44
C ARG A 346 5.63 16.90 -15.08
N GLY A 347 6.06 15.85 -15.76
CA GLY A 347 7.40 15.27 -15.58
C GLY A 347 7.55 14.34 -14.36
N THR A 348 6.46 13.80 -13.83
CA THR A 348 6.46 12.86 -12.69
C THR A 348 6.17 11.41 -13.08
N ALA A 349 5.81 11.17 -14.35
CA ALA A 349 5.41 9.84 -14.85
C ALA A 349 6.55 8.81 -14.88
N CYS A 350 7.77 9.24 -15.19
CA CYS A 350 8.94 8.39 -15.43
C CYS A 350 10.21 9.12 -14.95
N ASN A 351 11.31 8.40 -14.78
CA ASN A 351 12.61 9.02 -14.52
C ASN A 351 13.15 9.84 -15.71
N GLN A 352 14.31 10.50 -15.53
CA GLN A 352 14.93 11.37 -16.52
C GLN A 352 15.21 10.69 -17.87
N ALA A 353 15.41 9.37 -17.87
CA ALA A 353 15.62 8.59 -19.10
C ALA A 353 14.30 8.25 -19.83
N GLY A 354 13.16 8.61 -19.25
CA GLY A 354 11.83 8.21 -19.72
C GLY A 354 11.50 6.76 -19.41
N HIS A 355 12.26 6.11 -18.52
CA HIS A 355 11.98 4.74 -18.10
C HIS A 355 10.92 4.73 -17.02
N VAL A 356 10.05 3.74 -17.14
CA VAL A 356 9.07 3.39 -16.13
C VAL A 356 9.77 2.59 -15.04
N GLU A 357 9.43 2.85 -13.78
CA GLU A 357 10.02 2.21 -12.61
C GLU A 357 8.93 1.60 -11.71
N ALA A 358 9.32 0.79 -10.74
CA ALA A 358 8.45 0.12 -9.79
C ALA A 358 8.08 0.99 -8.58
N GLY A 359 7.25 2.02 -8.78
CA GLY A 359 6.91 2.98 -7.74
C GLY A 359 6.14 2.36 -6.58
N MET A 360 6.79 2.24 -5.42
CA MET A 360 6.20 1.66 -4.21
C MET A 360 5.89 2.74 -3.17
N GLY A 361 6.88 3.29 -2.45
CA GLY A 361 6.66 4.37 -1.50
C GLY A 361 6.66 5.74 -2.18
N ALA A 362 5.90 6.69 -1.62
CA ALA A 362 5.90 8.08 -2.04
C ALA A 362 5.96 9.00 -0.81
N ALA A 363 6.79 10.03 -0.87
CA ALA A 363 6.84 11.10 0.12
C ALA A 363 6.92 12.45 -0.58
N ALA A 364 6.49 13.50 0.11
CA ALA A 364 6.58 14.87 -0.35
C ALA A 364 7.22 15.77 0.71
N GLY A 365 7.96 16.77 0.24
CA GLY A 365 8.67 17.72 1.09
C GLY A 365 9.44 18.71 0.24
N ASP A 366 9.66 19.92 0.76
CA ASP A 366 10.47 20.95 0.11
C ASP A 366 11.94 20.67 0.36
N VAL A 367 12.58 19.90 -0.53
CA VAL A 367 13.94 19.40 -0.29
C VAL A 367 15.02 20.45 -0.55
N ASN A 368 14.66 21.57 -1.16
CA ASN A 368 15.58 22.64 -1.56
C ASN A 368 15.26 24.00 -0.89
N ALA A 369 14.24 24.04 -0.03
CA ALA A 369 13.75 25.20 0.71
C ALA A 369 13.30 26.38 -0.18
N ASP A 370 12.71 26.11 -1.34
CA ASP A 370 12.20 27.14 -2.27
C ASP A 370 10.70 27.44 -2.12
N GLY A 371 10.02 26.73 -1.20
CA GLY A 371 8.61 26.84 -0.90
C GLY A 371 7.71 26.01 -1.81
N ILE A 372 8.27 25.10 -2.62
CA ILE A 372 7.55 24.23 -3.55
C ILE A 372 7.72 22.79 -3.08
N MET A 373 6.63 22.02 -3.10
CA MET A 373 6.70 20.62 -2.69
C MET A 373 7.37 19.78 -3.78
N ASP A 374 8.36 19.00 -3.38
CA ASP A 374 9.01 17.99 -4.20
C ASP A 374 8.45 16.60 -3.89
N LEU A 375 8.68 15.62 -4.77
CA LEU A 375 8.26 14.24 -4.58
C LEU A 375 9.46 13.30 -4.61
N LEU A 376 9.46 12.32 -3.70
CA LEU A 376 10.41 11.21 -3.72
C LEU A 376 9.63 9.90 -3.83
N VAL A 377 10.00 9.06 -4.79
CA VAL A 377 9.38 7.75 -5.03
C VAL A 377 10.43 6.66 -4.89
N THR A 378 10.14 5.60 -4.13
CA THR A 378 11.04 4.44 -3.97
C THR A 378 10.70 3.33 -4.96
N HIS A 379 11.71 2.53 -5.27
CA HIS A 379 11.69 1.64 -6.43
C HIS A 379 12.39 0.29 -6.17
N LEU A 380 12.36 -0.60 -7.16
CA LEU A 380 13.02 -1.89 -7.10
C LEU A 380 14.55 -1.75 -7.17
N THR A 381 15.25 -2.83 -6.83
CA THR A 381 16.69 -2.89 -7.02
C THR A 381 17.06 -2.66 -8.49
N LYS A 382 18.16 -1.95 -8.73
CA LYS A 382 18.64 -1.43 -10.03
C LYS A 382 17.91 -0.21 -10.56
N GLU A 383 16.76 0.13 -10.01
CA GLU A 383 16.12 1.44 -10.19
C GLU A 383 16.63 2.39 -9.09
N THR A 384 16.32 3.68 -9.21
CA THR A 384 16.75 4.67 -8.23
C THR A 384 15.54 5.18 -7.47
N ALA A 385 15.66 5.51 -6.18
CA ALA A 385 14.63 6.31 -5.53
C ALA A 385 14.61 7.67 -6.22
N THR A 386 13.54 7.98 -6.95
CA THR A 386 13.51 9.06 -7.92
C THR A 386 12.98 10.33 -7.26
N LEU A 387 13.82 11.35 -7.21
CA LEU A 387 13.53 12.66 -6.66
C LEU A 387 13.05 13.59 -7.79
N TYR A 388 11.77 13.91 -7.79
CA TYR A 388 11.12 14.87 -8.67
C TYR A 388 11.08 16.24 -7.99
N VAL A 389 11.92 17.17 -8.42
CA VAL A 389 11.96 18.53 -7.89
C VAL A 389 11.00 19.42 -8.68
N GLY A 390 10.05 20.03 -7.98
CA GLY A 390 9.01 20.90 -8.53
C GLY A 390 9.52 22.29 -8.91
N ASN A 391 8.66 23.05 -9.58
CA ASN A 391 8.86 24.47 -9.82
C ASN A 391 7.52 25.21 -9.84
N ARG A 392 7.57 26.54 -9.96
CA ARG A 392 6.38 27.41 -9.83
C ARG A 392 5.36 27.25 -10.94
N ASP A 393 5.72 26.59 -12.03
CA ASP A 393 4.80 26.28 -13.13
C ASP A 393 4.07 24.93 -12.89
N GLY A 394 4.30 24.29 -11.74
CA GLY A 394 3.77 22.96 -11.41
C GLY A 394 4.38 21.85 -12.28
N LEU A 395 5.61 22.08 -12.78
CA LEU A 395 6.39 21.09 -13.52
C LEU A 395 7.49 20.55 -12.62
N PHE A 396 7.77 19.26 -12.78
CA PHE A 396 8.76 18.54 -12.03
C PHE A 396 9.91 18.10 -12.93
N GLN A 397 11.10 18.04 -12.34
CA GLN A 397 12.29 17.50 -12.97
C GLN A 397 12.88 16.42 -12.08
N ASP A 398 13.16 15.26 -12.66
CA ASP A 398 14.00 14.26 -12.00
C ASP A 398 15.41 14.85 -11.75
N ARG A 399 15.77 14.99 -10.46
CA ARG A 399 17.05 15.48 -9.94
C ARG A 399 17.86 14.39 -9.23
N THR A 400 17.51 13.14 -9.46
CA THR A 400 18.18 11.96 -8.88
C THR A 400 19.64 11.85 -9.32
N PRO A 401 20.01 12.08 -10.59
CA PRO A 401 21.40 11.90 -11.02
C PRO A 401 22.36 12.90 -10.36
N GLY A 402 23.28 12.38 -9.55
CA GLY A 402 24.36 13.16 -8.93
C GLY A 402 23.96 13.92 -7.65
N CYS A 403 22.76 13.69 -7.13
CA CYS A 403 22.36 14.16 -5.79
C CYS A 403 22.73 13.16 -4.68
N GLY A 404 23.15 11.93 -5.02
CA GLY A 404 23.62 10.91 -4.07
C GLY A 404 22.56 9.87 -3.68
N ILE A 405 21.27 10.19 -3.84
CA ILE A 405 20.15 9.25 -3.67
C ILE A 405 20.32 8.05 -4.61
N ASP A 406 20.68 8.33 -5.87
CA ASP A 406 20.85 7.32 -6.91
C ASP A 406 21.85 6.22 -6.55
N LEU A 407 22.99 6.57 -5.96
CA LEU A 407 24.01 5.61 -5.55
C LEU A 407 23.58 4.81 -4.32
N ALA A 408 22.93 5.48 -3.37
CA ALA A 408 22.55 4.89 -2.08
C ALA A 408 21.35 3.95 -2.20
N SER A 409 20.40 4.22 -3.11
CA SER A 409 19.17 3.42 -3.22
C SER A 409 19.29 2.24 -4.20
N ARG A 410 20.15 2.33 -5.24
CA ARG A 410 20.14 1.40 -6.38
C ARG A 410 20.39 -0.07 -6.02
N GLY A 411 21.06 -0.32 -4.90
CA GLY A 411 21.33 -1.68 -4.40
C GLY A 411 20.19 -2.31 -3.60
N HIS A 412 19.06 -1.61 -3.42
CA HIS A 412 18.00 -2.01 -2.49
C HIS A 412 16.62 -2.01 -3.14
N THR A 413 15.69 -2.77 -2.56
CA THR A 413 14.25 -2.66 -2.87
C THR A 413 13.60 -1.74 -1.84
N GLY A 414 13.28 -0.51 -2.24
CA GLY A 414 12.75 0.52 -1.34
C GLY A 414 11.24 0.54 -1.26
N TRP A 415 10.71 0.72 -0.06
CA TRP A 415 9.29 0.80 0.22
C TRP A 415 8.95 2.11 0.93
N GLY A 416 8.46 2.07 2.17
CA GLY A 416 8.18 3.25 2.97
C GLY A 416 9.36 4.24 2.99
N VAL A 417 9.04 5.50 2.77
CA VAL A 417 9.99 6.61 2.72
C VAL A 417 9.37 7.82 3.40
N SER A 418 10.20 8.68 3.97
CA SER A 418 9.76 9.96 4.51
C SER A 418 10.82 11.03 4.23
N LEU A 419 10.40 12.28 4.26
CA LEU A 419 11.26 13.44 4.14
C LEU A 419 11.11 14.24 5.43
N LEU A 420 12.12 14.20 6.31
CA LEU A 420 12.06 14.86 7.62
C LEU A 420 13.45 15.28 8.09
N ASP A 421 13.51 16.35 8.88
CA ASP A 421 14.74 16.84 9.49
C ASP A 421 15.02 16.06 10.79
N LEU A 422 15.78 14.97 10.71
CA LEU A 422 16.03 14.07 11.84
C LEU A 422 17.07 14.63 12.81
N ASN A 423 17.97 15.48 12.31
CA ASN A 423 19.10 16.00 13.08
C ASN A 423 18.90 17.48 13.50
N HIS A 424 17.78 18.09 13.11
CA HIS A 424 17.38 19.47 13.35
C HIS A 424 18.33 20.52 12.74
N ASP A 425 18.91 20.25 11.57
CA ASP A 425 19.79 21.17 10.84
C ASP A 425 19.06 22.05 9.81
N GLY A 426 17.75 21.84 9.64
CA GLY A 426 16.90 22.56 8.71
C GLY A 426 16.89 21.99 7.28
N LEU A 427 17.48 20.82 7.07
CA LEU A 427 17.50 20.10 5.80
C LEU A 427 16.72 18.78 5.95
N LEU A 428 16.05 18.35 4.88
CA LEU A 428 15.30 17.10 4.92
C LEU A 428 16.24 15.89 4.71
N ASP A 429 16.23 15.00 5.68
CA ASP A 429 16.82 13.66 5.65
C ASP A 429 15.83 12.63 5.10
N ILE A 430 16.36 11.49 4.66
CA ILE A 430 15.61 10.46 3.94
C ILE A 430 15.84 9.09 4.58
N PRO A 431 15.00 8.65 5.52
CA PRO A 431 14.89 7.24 5.87
C PRO A 431 14.08 6.48 4.81
N ILE A 432 14.64 5.36 4.34
CA ILE A 432 13.99 4.41 3.43
C ILE A 432 14.00 3.03 4.10
N VAL A 433 12.82 2.43 4.29
CA VAL A 433 12.73 1.03 4.68
C VAL A 433 12.79 0.14 3.46
N ASN A 434 13.63 -0.90 3.53
CA ASN A 434 13.91 -1.78 2.42
C ASN A 434 13.52 -3.23 2.74
N GLY A 435 13.20 -3.96 1.68
CA GLY A 435 12.93 -5.39 1.76
C GLY A 435 12.69 -5.96 0.36
N LEU A 436 13.33 -7.06 0.02
CA LEU A 436 13.26 -7.61 -1.33
C LEU A 436 11.85 -8.15 -1.63
N VAL A 437 11.49 -8.13 -2.92
CA VAL A 437 10.37 -8.89 -3.49
C VAL A 437 10.83 -10.16 -4.21
N ILE A 438 12.15 -10.29 -4.45
CA ILE A 438 12.80 -11.46 -5.04
C ILE A 438 13.94 -11.89 -4.12
N PRO A 439 14.03 -13.16 -3.73
CA PRO A 439 15.00 -13.59 -2.73
C PRO A 439 16.44 -13.57 -3.29
N CYS A 440 17.37 -13.24 -2.40
CA CYS A 440 18.79 -13.06 -2.70
C CYS A 440 19.58 -14.37 -2.95
N HIS A 441 19.14 -15.48 -2.35
CA HIS A 441 19.85 -16.75 -2.38
C HIS A 441 18.92 -17.90 -2.80
N SER A 442 19.48 -18.83 -3.59
CA SER A 442 18.88 -20.08 -4.07
C SER A 442 18.67 -21.16 -2.99
N GLY A 443 18.52 -20.78 -1.72
CA GLY A 443 18.55 -21.70 -0.57
C GLY A 443 17.33 -22.61 -0.42
N PHE A 444 16.28 -22.41 -1.22
CA PHE A 444 15.03 -23.15 -1.12
C PHE A 444 14.91 -24.26 -2.18
N PRO A 445 14.25 -25.40 -1.87
CA PRO A 445 14.26 -26.64 -2.67
C PRO A 445 13.46 -26.58 -4.00
N PHE A 446 13.25 -25.39 -4.56
CA PHE A 446 12.38 -25.16 -5.71
C PHE A 446 13.13 -25.11 -7.05
N HIS A 447 14.44 -25.39 -7.04
CA HIS A 447 15.23 -25.53 -8.26
C HIS A 447 15.05 -26.92 -8.88
N GLY A 448 14.26 -27.00 -9.95
CA GLY A 448 14.29 -28.08 -10.92
C GLY A 448 14.37 -27.48 -12.30
N GLU A 449 15.20 -28.05 -13.19
CA GLU A 449 15.49 -27.52 -14.53
C GLU A 449 14.24 -27.43 -15.45
N ASP A 450 13.06 -27.89 -15.01
CA ASP A 450 11.83 -28.00 -15.81
C ASP A 450 10.52 -27.53 -15.11
N GLU A 451 10.53 -26.93 -13.91
CA GLU A 451 9.26 -26.67 -13.18
C GLU A 451 9.09 -25.23 -12.65
N PHE A 452 8.67 -24.29 -13.53
CA PHE A 452 7.91 -23.08 -13.13
C PHE A 452 6.49 -23.44 -12.63
N GLN A 453 6.36 -24.53 -11.87
CA GLN A 453 5.09 -25.07 -11.39
C GLN A 453 4.80 -24.50 -10.00
N VAL A 454 3.56 -24.07 -9.79
CA VAL A 454 3.08 -23.73 -8.45
C VAL A 454 3.09 -25.00 -7.61
N ARG A 455 4.00 -25.05 -6.63
CA ARG A 455 3.93 -26.07 -5.59
C ARG A 455 2.83 -25.70 -4.61
N LYS A 456 2.08 -26.70 -4.13
CA LYS A 456 1.01 -26.54 -3.14
C LYS A 456 1.43 -27.16 -1.83
N GLU A 457 2.59 -26.74 -1.34
CA GLU A 457 3.21 -27.25 -0.12
C GLU A 457 3.23 -26.12 0.90
N ARG A 458 2.80 -26.42 2.12
CA ARG A 458 2.86 -25.46 3.22
C ARG A 458 4.33 -25.22 3.59
N ILE A 459 4.69 -23.96 3.77
CA ILE A 459 5.96 -23.58 4.38
C ILE A 459 5.77 -23.49 5.90
N ASP A 460 6.43 -24.38 6.64
CA ASP A 460 6.26 -24.45 8.10
C ASP A 460 7.08 -23.40 8.86
N ASN A 461 8.28 -23.06 8.38
CA ASN A 461 9.14 -22.04 8.98
C ASN A 461 9.06 -20.72 8.21
N THR A 462 8.02 -19.93 8.51
CA THR A 462 7.76 -18.65 7.81
C THR A 462 8.84 -17.60 8.06
N GLU A 463 9.44 -17.58 9.25
CA GLU A 463 10.53 -16.64 9.57
C GLU A 463 11.77 -16.93 8.71
N GLU A 464 12.17 -18.20 8.61
CA GLU A 464 13.29 -18.60 7.75
C GLU A 464 13.01 -18.33 6.27
N TYR A 465 11.76 -18.51 5.83
CA TYR A 465 11.34 -18.16 4.47
C TYR A 465 11.54 -16.67 4.17
N TRP A 466 11.03 -15.79 5.04
CA TRP A 466 11.11 -14.34 4.83
C TRP A 466 12.52 -13.77 4.99
N ARG A 467 13.43 -14.45 5.72
CA ARG A 467 14.86 -14.05 5.80
C ARG A 467 15.53 -13.95 4.44
N ALA A 468 15.11 -14.72 3.44
CA ALA A 468 15.66 -14.63 2.09
C ALA A 468 15.27 -13.34 1.34
N TYR A 469 14.23 -12.64 1.83
CA TYR A 469 13.74 -11.38 1.31
C TYR A 469 14.22 -10.18 2.14
N HIS A 470 15.09 -10.38 3.12
CA HIS A 470 15.60 -9.27 3.92
C HIS A 470 16.52 -8.36 3.11
N ASP A 471 16.35 -7.06 3.33
CA ASP A 471 17.22 -6.01 2.84
C ASP A 471 17.60 -5.06 3.98
N GLU A 472 18.59 -4.21 3.73
CA GLU A 472 19.10 -3.22 4.67
C GLU A 472 18.43 -1.88 4.40
N ASN A 473 17.90 -1.23 5.42
CA ASN A 473 17.35 0.12 5.29
C ASN A 473 18.47 1.13 4.96
N VAL A 474 18.10 2.25 4.38
CA VAL A 474 19.02 3.34 4.06
C VAL A 474 18.57 4.59 4.80
N LEU A 475 19.49 5.25 5.49
CA LEU A 475 19.31 6.63 5.96
C LEU A 475 20.24 7.53 5.17
N LEU A 476 19.70 8.54 4.50
CA LEU A 476 20.48 9.57 3.86
C LEU A 476 20.31 10.91 4.57
N LEU A 477 21.42 11.56 4.89
CA LEU A 477 21.41 12.91 5.48
C LEU A 477 21.49 13.97 4.39
N GLY A 478 20.63 14.98 4.49
CA GLY A 478 20.61 16.13 3.61
C GLY A 478 21.82 17.04 3.83
N SER A 479 22.20 17.81 2.81
CA SER A 479 23.27 18.79 2.91
C SER A 479 22.99 20.03 2.08
N ALA A 480 23.57 21.16 2.50
CA ALA A 480 23.25 22.48 1.96
C ALA A 480 23.60 22.68 0.47
N ASP A 481 24.33 21.76 -0.17
CA ASP A 481 24.60 21.78 -1.61
C ASP A 481 23.54 21.01 -2.42
N GLY A 482 22.44 20.59 -1.80
CA GLY A 482 21.35 19.86 -2.43
C GLY A 482 21.69 18.39 -2.70
N ARG A 483 22.54 17.80 -1.86
CA ARG A 483 22.94 16.40 -1.94
C ARG A 483 22.62 15.64 -0.68
N TRP A 484 22.49 14.33 -0.85
CA TRP A 484 22.26 13.37 0.20
C TRP A 484 23.41 12.38 0.27
N GLN A 485 23.80 12.06 1.50
CA GLN A 485 24.83 11.06 1.76
C GLN A 485 24.28 9.99 2.70
N ALA A 486 24.43 8.73 2.31
CA ALA A 486 24.13 7.61 3.21
C ALA A 486 25.02 7.69 4.46
N ASP A 487 24.42 7.61 5.64
CA ASP A 487 25.13 7.69 6.91
C ASP A 487 24.81 6.48 7.80
N GLU A 488 25.72 5.51 7.84
CA GLU A 488 25.58 4.30 8.67
C GLU A 488 25.67 4.61 10.17
N VAL A 489 26.39 5.66 10.54
CA VAL A 489 26.60 6.05 11.94
C VAL A 489 25.33 6.67 12.50
N ALA A 490 24.80 7.67 11.79
CA ALA A 490 23.53 8.30 12.14
C ALA A 490 22.36 7.33 12.00
N GLY A 491 22.43 6.40 11.04
CA GLY A 491 21.40 5.38 10.86
C GLY A 491 21.36 4.32 11.97
N GLY A 492 22.46 4.10 12.70
CA GLY A 492 22.48 3.23 13.88
C GLY A 492 21.81 1.86 13.67
N ASP A 493 20.88 1.51 14.56
CA ASP A 493 20.13 0.26 14.51
C ASP A 493 19.19 0.16 13.29
N PHE A 494 18.67 1.29 12.80
CA PHE A 494 17.74 1.33 11.66
C PHE A 494 18.36 0.76 10.39
N VAL A 495 19.60 1.16 10.07
CA VAL A 495 20.36 0.67 8.90
C VAL A 495 21.13 -0.63 9.19
N ALA A 496 21.41 -0.93 10.46
CA ALA A 496 22.05 -2.19 10.84
C ALA A 496 21.11 -3.39 10.75
N ALA A 497 19.80 -3.16 10.87
CA ALA A 497 18.77 -4.18 10.76
C ALA A 497 18.65 -4.70 9.32
N GLN A 498 18.50 -6.02 9.19
CA GLN A 498 18.10 -6.68 7.95
C GLN A 498 16.67 -7.16 8.10
N THR A 499 15.76 -6.58 7.32
CA THR A 499 14.32 -6.79 7.48
C THR A 499 13.63 -6.96 6.13
N SER A 500 12.45 -7.56 6.13
CA SER A 500 11.47 -7.39 5.04
C SER A 500 10.65 -6.13 5.31
N GLY A 501 11.28 -4.95 5.25
CA GLY A 501 10.60 -3.67 5.46
C GLY A 501 9.58 -3.42 4.35
N ARG A 502 8.43 -2.81 4.71
CA ARG A 502 7.30 -2.53 3.79
C ARG A 502 6.72 -1.14 3.99
N SER A 503 6.42 -0.77 5.23
CA SER A 503 5.88 0.55 5.55
C SER A 503 6.78 1.30 6.53
N LEU A 504 6.68 2.62 6.47
CA LEU A 504 7.33 3.54 7.39
C LEU A 504 6.28 4.55 7.85
N ALA A 505 6.20 4.76 9.15
CA ALA A 505 5.43 5.82 9.76
C ALA A 505 6.36 6.57 10.73
N CYS A 506 6.26 7.90 10.73
CA CYS A 506 7.09 8.77 11.55
C CYS A 506 6.19 9.63 12.44
N GLY A 507 6.65 9.93 13.65
CA GLY A 507 5.96 10.81 14.57
C GLY A 507 6.87 11.17 15.74
N ASP A 508 6.51 12.25 16.42
CA ASP A 508 7.16 12.70 17.66
C ASP A 508 6.63 11.85 18.83
N LEU A 509 7.49 10.99 19.38
CA LEU A 509 7.12 10.05 20.45
C LEU A 509 7.59 10.52 21.83
N ASP A 510 8.30 11.64 21.93
CA ASP A 510 8.84 12.14 23.20
C ASP A 510 8.39 13.55 23.61
N ASN A 511 7.67 14.28 22.73
CA ASN A 511 7.06 15.60 23.00
C ASN A 511 8.02 16.58 23.71
#